data_AF-A0A7S0W916-F1
#
_entry.id   AF-A0A7S0W916-F1
#
_cell.length_a   1.000
_cell.length_b   1.000
_cell.length_c   1.000
_cell.angle_alpha   90.00
_cell.angle_beta   90.00
_cell.angle_gamma   90.00
#
_symmetry.space_group_name_H-M   'P 1'
#
loop_
_entity.id
_entity.type
_entity.pdbx_description
1 polymer ?
#
loop_
_entity_poly.entity_id
_entity_poly.type
_entity_poly.pdbx_seq_one_letter_code
_entity_poly.pdbx_strand_id
1 'polypeptide(L)'
;MRGFALLLCALQVSFGQIVAKKFVFPGDSEGWTIEGCPLCTKANANAGLEIGDEYGGSEAFYFRAPSSGLGGLQAAYGGGLSVDLIHSGISGSSSYIAAPDVILSSDQFNVSIGIDGVIFADGEKASFAHASLLESAGWTVLGPAGTFSATTCSSVCGDAAVGGGQQEACQPMTGVLMASVLSSLSTILVRGGYATGRETSVLRKLVLTEPDAPQMPSMEPYHRE
;
A
#
# COMPACT_ATOMS: atom_id res chain seq x y z
N MET A 1 58.51 -12.42 -13.03
CA MET A 1 57.52 -11.97 -12.03
C MET A 1 56.15 -11.99 -12.70
N ARG A 2 55.29 -12.96 -12.37
CA ARG A 2 53.93 -13.06 -12.91
C ARG A 2 52.98 -12.95 -11.71
N GLY A 3 52.21 -11.87 -11.67
CA GLY A 3 51.26 -11.57 -10.60
C GLY A 3 50.04 -12.48 -10.70
N PHE A 4 49.71 -13.11 -9.57
CA PHE A 4 48.47 -13.85 -9.38
C PHE A 4 47.37 -12.85 -9.01
N ALA A 5 46.44 -12.60 -9.93
CA ALA A 5 45.21 -11.89 -9.63
C ALA A 5 44.26 -12.86 -8.91
N LEU A 6 44.11 -12.68 -7.59
CA LEU A 6 43.10 -13.36 -6.78
C LEU A 6 41.72 -12.79 -7.14
N LEU A 7 41.00 -13.52 -8.00
CA LEU A 7 39.60 -13.27 -8.29
C LEU A 7 38.78 -13.79 -7.09
N LEU A 8 38.47 -12.91 -6.13
CA LEU A 8 37.45 -13.19 -5.12
C LEU A 8 36.09 -13.21 -5.81
N CYS A 9 35.61 -14.40 -6.14
CA CYS A 9 34.21 -14.63 -6.49
C CYS A 9 33.39 -14.45 -5.20
N ALA A 10 32.74 -13.30 -5.04
CA ALA A 10 31.80 -13.08 -3.96
C ALA A 10 30.61 -14.02 -4.16
N LEU A 11 30.54 -15.07 -3.35
CA LEU A 11 29.42 -15.99 -3.29
C LEU A 11 28.23 -15.22 -2.68
N GLN A 12 27.36 -14.68 -3.54
CA GLN A 12 26.14 -14.01 -3.12
C GLN A 12 25.17 -15.09 -2.61
N VAL A 13 25.21 -15.37 -1.31
CA VAL A 13 24.21 -16.21 -0.64
C VAL A 13 22.92 -15.37 -0.59
N SER A 14 21.93 -15.67 -1.43
CA SER A 14 20.61 -15.07 -1.30
C SER A 14 19.94 -15.70 -0.08
N PHE A 15 20.03 -15.04 1.07
CA PHE A 15 19.17 -15.35 2.20
C PHE A 15 17.72 -15.03 1.79
N GLY A 16 16.80 -15.96 2.00
CA GLY A 16 15.38 -15.71 1.71
C GLY A 16 14.89 -14.53 2.55
N GLN A 17 14.08 -13.64 1.97
CA GLN A 17 13.55 -12.47 2.66
C GLN A 17 12.83 -12.87 3.94
N ILE A 18 13.12 -12.17 5.04
CA ILE A 18 12.47 -12.38 6.32
C ILE A 18 11.05 -11.80 6.23
N VAL A 19 10.04 -12.65 6.45
CA VAL A 19 8.63 -12.25 6.35
C VAL A 19 8.17 -11.71 7.71
N ALA A 20 8.03 -10.39 7.83
CA ALA A 20 7.48 -9.74 9.01
C ALA A 20 6.02 -10.13 9.23
N LYS A 21 5.23 -10.11 8.15
CA LYS A 21 3.83 -10.51 8.18
C LYS A 21 3.36 -11.04 6.84
N LYS A 22 2.56 -12.11 6.88
CA LYS A 22 1.93 -12.68 5.69
C LYS A 22 0.43 -12.80 5.91
N PHE A 23 -0.35 -12.25 4.99
CA PHE A 23 -1.77 -12.51 4.85
C PHE A 23 -1.97 -13.30 3.55
N VAL A 24 -2.49 -14.52 3.71
CA VAL A 24 -2.91 -15.41 2.64
C VAL A 24 -4.39 -15.69 2.90
N PHE A 25 -5.19 -15.88 1.85
CA PHE A 25 -6.59 -16.30 1.97
C PHE A 25 -6.64 -17.83 1.93
N PRO A 26 -6.81 -18.54 3.06
CA PRO A 26 -6.81 -20.01 3.08
C PRO A 26 -8.13 -20.64 2.60
N GLY A 27 -9.05 -19.86 2.01
CA GLY A 27 -10.39 -20.32 1.61
C GLY A 27 -11.50 -19.47 2.24
N ASP A 28 -11.20 -18.87 3.39
CA ASP A 28 -12.12 -18.02 4.13
C ASP A 28 -11.52 -16.61 4.24
N SER A 29 -12.29 -15.59 3.83
CA SER A 29 -11.95 -14.16 3.94
C SER A 29 -12.00 -13.65 5.39
N GLU A 30 -11.74 -14.51 6.37
CA GLU A 30 -11.98 -14.22 7.79
C GLU A 30 -11.28 -12.95 8.24
N GLY A 31 -12.08 -12.02 8.73
CA GLY A 31 -11.65 -10.72 9.26
C GLY A 31 -11.32 -9.66 8.21
N TRP A 32 -11.28 -9.98 6.92
CA TRP A 32 -11.16 -8.97 5.87
C TRP A 32 -12.48 -8.22 5.68
N THR A 33 -12.38 -6.90 5.57
CA THR A 33 -13.54 -6.02 5.36
C THR A 33 -13.34 -5.13 4.14
N ILE A 34 -14.39 -4.42 3.74
CA ILE A 34 -14.36 -3.53 2.58
C ILE A 34 -14.78 -2.15 3.03
N GLU A 35 -14.03 -1.15 2.58
CA GLU A 35 -14.32 0.26 2.80
C GLU A 35 -14.59 0.95 1.47
N GLY A 36 -15.40 2.01 1.49
CA GLY A 36 -15.73 2.80 0.29
C GLY A 36 -16.75 2.16 -0.64
N CYS A 37 -17.26 0.96 -0.35
CA CYS A 37 -18.30 0.32 -1.16
C CYS A 37 -19.37 -0.39 -0.32
N PRO A 38 -20.44 0.32 0.08
CA PRO A 38 -21.51 -0.26 0.89
C PRO A 38 -22.38 -1.27 0.12
N LEU A 39 -22.36 -1.23 -1.22
CA LEU A 39 -23.17 -2.08 -2.08
C LEU A 39 -22.36 -3.24 -2.72
N CYS A 40 -21.06 -3.31 -2.46
CA CYS A 40 -20.21 -4.35 -3.02
C CYS A 40 -20.59 -5.73 -2.48
N THR A 41 -20.73 -6.69 -3.37
CA THR A 41 -20.92 -8.09 -3.01
C THR A 41 -19.57 -8.74 -2.77
N LYS A 42 -19.43 -9.39 -1.62
CA LYS A 42 -18.24 -10.17 -1.26
C LYS A 42 -18.43 -11.61 -1.68
N ALA A 43 -17.49 -12.14 -2.44
CA ALA A 43 -17.40 -13.56 -2.72
C ALA A 43 -16.00 -14.08 -2.36
N ASN A 44 -15.93 -15.30 -1.83
CA ASN A 44 -14.67 -16.03 -1.84
C ASN A 44 -14.54 -16.68 -3.20
N ALA A 45 -13.57 -16.25 -4.00
CA ALA A 45 -13.32 -16.83 -5.32
C ALA A 45 -11.82 -17.04 -5.51
N ASN A 46 -11.44 -18.18 -6.11
CA ASN A 46 -10.08 -18.45 -6.56
C ASN A 46 -8.96 -18.22 -5.51
N ALA A 47 -9.19 -18.65 -4.26
CA ALA A 47 -8.25 -18.45 -3.15
C ALA A 47 -7.91 -16.95 -2.90
N GLY A 48 -8.91 -16.09 -3.02
CA GLY A 48 -8.84 -14.66 -2.71
C GLY A 48 -10.19 -14.09 -2.30
N LEU A 49 -10.18 -12.82 -1.91
CA LEU A 49 -11.39 -12.04 -1.66
C LEU A 49 -11.78 -11.30 -2.93
N GLU A 50 -12.88 -11.72 -3.54
CA GLU A 50 -13.46 -11.12 -4.75
C GLU A 50 -14.52 -10.10 -4.39
N ILE A 51 -14.45 -8.96 -5.05
CA ILE A 51 -15.42 -7.88 -4.97
C ILE A 51 -15.90 -7.56 -6.37
N GLY A 52 -17.20 -7.65 -6.61
CA GLY A 52 -17.84 -7.10 -7.79
C GLY A 52 -18.58 -5.82 -7.44
N ASP A 53 -18.24 -4.73 -8.12
CA ASP A 53 -19.07 -3.53 -8.10
C ASP A 53 -20.11 -3.61 -9.22
N GLU A 54 -21.25 -4.26 -8.94
CA GLU A 54 -22.33 -4.41 -9.92
C GLU A 54 -23.02 -3.09 -10.28
N TYR A 55 -22.82 -2.05 -9.45
CA TYR A 55 -23.54 -0.77 -9.52
C TYR A 55 -22.74 0.34 -10.17
N GLY A 56 -21.42 0.19 -10.28
CA GLY A 56 -20.56 1.18 -10.90
C GLY A 56 -20.43 2.43 -10.07
N GLY A 57 -19.88 2.26 -8.86
CA GLY A 57 -19.55 3.33 -7.93
C GLY A 57 -18.68 4.40 -8.57
N SER A 58 -18.75 5.61 -8.01
CA SER A 58 -17.93 6.76 -8.40
C SER A 58 -16.70 6.93 -7.51
N GLU A 59 -16.48 6.04 -6.55
CA GLU A 59 -15.46 6.14 -5.50
C GLU A 59 -14.63 4.87 -5.44
N ALA A 60 -13.37 5.01 -5.04
CA ALA A 60 -12.49 3.86 -4.86
C ALA A 60 -12.94 3.04 -3.65
N PHE A 61 -12.87 1.72 -3.75
CA PHE A 61 -13.06 0.83 -2.61
C PHE A 61 -11.76 0.15 -2.22
N TYR A 62 -11.70 -0.30 -0.97
CA TYR A 62 -10.50 -0.83 -0.36
C TYR A 62 -10.74 -2.15 0.35
N PHE A 63 -9.82 -3.08 0.17
CA PHE A 63 -9.64 -4.24 1.02
C PHE A 63 -8.97 -3.83 2.33
N ARG A 64 -9.68 -3.99 3.44
CA ARG A 64 -9.14 -3.75 4.78
C ARG A 64 -8.65 -5.05 5.40
N ALA A 65 -7.38 -5.09 5.77
CA ALA A 65 -6.76 -6.23 6.46
C ALA A 65 -7.35 -6.43 7.87
N PRO A 66 -7.41 -7.67 8.37
CA PRO A 66 -7.89 -7.97 9.72
C PRO A 66 -6.96 -7.42 10.80
N SER A 67 -7.53 -6.79 11.82
CA SER A 67 -6.78 -6.16 12.92
C SER A 67 -5.98 -7.15 13.77
N SER A 68 -6.40 -8.42 13.84
CA SER A 68 -5.72 -9.49 14.59
C SER A 68 -4.28 -9.77 14.13
N GLY A 69 -3.91 -9.29 12.93
CA GLY A 69 -2.58 -9.43 12.38
C GLY A 69 -1.73 -8.17 12.36
N LEU A 70 -2.22 -7.06 12.93
CA LEU A 70 -1.58 -5.75 12.89
C LEU A 70 -0.92 -5.42 14.25
N GLY A 71 -0.23 -4.28 14.31
CA GLY A 71 0.55 -3.81 15.45
C GLY A 71 2.00 -4.32 15.49
N GLY A 72 2.92 -3.51 16.04
CA GLY A 72 4.28 -3.95 16.36
C GLY A 72 5.16 -4.36 15.17
N LEU A 73 4.92 -3.83 13.97
CA LEU A 73 5.63 -4.23 12.73
C LEU A 73 6.81 -3.31 12.40
N GLN A 74 7.43 -2.69 13.41
CA GLN A 74 8.56 -1.77 13.20
C GLN A 74 9.75 -2.42 12.49
N ALA A 75 9.97 -3.73 12.69
CA ALA A 75 11.02 -4.48 12.01
C ALA A 75 10.84 -4.54 10.49
N ALA A 76 9.64 -4.28 9.97
CA ALA A 76 9.38 -4.18 8.53
C ALA A 76 9.92 -2.88 7.91
N TYR A 77 10.32 -1.88 8.72
CA TYR A 77 10.91 -0.64 8.22
C TYR A 77 12.18 -0.94 7.39
N GLY A 78 12.25 -0.39 6.18
CA GLY A 78 13.32 -0.70 5.22
C GLY A 78 13.07 -1.94 4.35
N GLY A 79 12.09 -2.77 4.69
CA GLY A 79 11.67 -3.90 3.88
C GLY A 79 10.66 -3.48 2.80
N GLY A 80 9.64 -4.30 2.59
CA GLY A 80 8.64 -4.01 1.57
C GLY A 80 7.27 -4.61 1.84
N LEU A 81 6.27 -4.04 1.17
CA LEU A 81 4.89 -4.48 1.14
C LEU A 81 4.60 -4.99 -0.27
N SER A 82 4.21 -6.25 -0.38
CA SER A 82 3.89 -6.91 -1.65
C SER A 82 2.43 -7.31 -1.69
N VAL A 83 1.76 -7.01 -2.81
CA VAL A 83 0.34 -7.30 -3.06
C VAL A 83 0.21 -8.15 -4.32
N ASP A 84 -0.60 -9.22 -4.26
CA ASP A 84 -1.09 -9.96 -5.44
C ASP A 84 -2.58 -9.71 -5.58
N LEU A 85 -2.95 -8.99 -6.63
CA LEU A 85 -4.29 -8.51 -6.87
C LEU A 85 -4.64 -8.72 -8.34
N ILE A 86 -5.82 -9.29 -8.62
CA ILE A 86 -6.36 -9.38 -9.99
C ILE A 86 -7.45 -8.32 -10.13
N HIS A 87 -7.49 -7.66 -11.28
CA HIS A 87 -8.61 -6.82 -11.66
C HIS A 87 -9.20 -7.29 -12.99
N SER A 88 -10.49 -7.09 -13.16
CA SER A 88 -11.20 -7.23 -14.43
C SER A 88 -12.32 -6.19 -14.54
N GLY A 89 -12.82 -5.98 -15.76
CA GLY A 89 -13.92 -5.03 -16.04
C GLY A 89 -13.51 -3.56 -16.23
N ILE A 90 -12.22 -3.22 -16.09
CA ILE A 90 -11.71 -1.83 -16.23
C ILE A 90 -11.56 -1.40 -17.70
N SER A 91 -11.66 -2.34 -18.66
CA SER A 91 -11.42 -2.06 -20.08
C SER A 91 -12.45 -1.08 -20.66
N GLY A 92 -11.96 0.08 -21.12
CA GLY A 92 -12.78 1.10 -21.77
C GLY A 92 -13.38 2.15 -20.84
N SER A 93 -13.07 2.13 -19.54
CA SER A 93 -13.43 3.25 -18.66
C SER A 93 -12.55 4.46 -18.95
N SER A 94 -13.17 5.61 -19.24
CA SER A 94 -12.48 6.89 -19.42
C SER A 94 -12.22 7.63 -18.11
N SER A 95 -12.65 7.07 -16.97
CA SER A 95 -12.69 7.76 -15.68
C SER A 95 -12.06 6.90 -14.58
N TYR A 96 -10.73 6.94 -14.52
CA TYR A 96 -9.99 6.43 -13.37
C TYR A 96 -10.24 7.33 -12.16
N ILE A 97 -10.36 6.72 -10.99
CA ILE A 97 -10.54 7.42 -9.73
C ILE A 97 -9.14 7.76 -9.19
N ALA A 98 -8.91 9.01 -8.78
CA ALA A 98 -7.65 9.41 -8.15
C ALA A 98 -7.67 9.06 -6.65
N ALA A 99 -6.92 8.03 -6.24
CA ALA A 99 -6.83 7.59 -4.85
C ALA A 99 -5.56 6.74 -4.61
N PRO A 100 -4.98 6.72 -3.40
CA PRO A 100 -3.81 5.90 -3.09
C PRO A 100 -4.09 4.42 -3.29
N ASP A 101 -3.08 3.69 -3.75
CA ASP A 101 -3.12 2.24 -3.93
C ASP A 101 -3.06 1.50 -2.60
N VAL A 102 -2.23 2.01 -1.67
CA VAL A 102 -2.08 1.40 -0.33
C VAL A 102 -2.07 2.49 0.72
N ILE A 103 -2.79 2.24 1.81
CA ILE A 103 -2.87 3.14 2.96
C ILE A 103 -2.49 2.39 4.22
N LEU A 104 -1.59 2.97 4.99
CA LEU A 104 -1.19 2.49 6.31
C LEU A 104 -1.61 3.52 7.35
N SER A 105 -2.20 3.09 8.46
CA SER A 105 -2.59 4.01 9.54
C SER A 105 -2.14 3.53 10.90
N SER A 106 -1.90 4.48 11.80
CA SER A 106 -1.71 4.25 13.22
C SER A 106 -2.68 5.11 14.01
N ASP A 107 -3.56 4.46 14.76
CA ASP A 107 -4.49 5.14 15.67
C ASP A 107 -3.73 5.76 16.85
N GLN A 108 -2.63 5.14 17.28
CA GLN A 108 -1.79 5.62 18.39
C GLN A 108 -1.13 6.96 18.07
N PHE A 109 -0.61 7.12 16.85
CA PHE A 109 -0.01 8.37 16.38
C PHE A 109 -1.02 9.28 15.65
N ASN A 110 -2.27 8.82 15.53
CA ASN A 110 -3.34 9.50 14.82
C ASN A 110 -2.90 9.99 13.42
N VAL A 111 -2.36 9.08 12.61
CA VAL A 111 -1.85 9.41 11.28
C VAL A 111 -2.11 8.29 10.27
N SER A 112 -2.42 8.70 9.03
CA SER A 112 -2.50 7.85 7.86
C SER A 112 -1.48 8.30 6.81
N ILE A 113 -0.83 7.32 6.17
CA ILE A 113 0.08 7.53 5.05
C ILE A 113 -0.37 6.70 3.86
N GLY A 114 -0.17 7.21 2.66
CA GLY A 114 -0.57 6.59 1.41
C GLY A 114 0.53 6.55 0.38
N ILE A 115 0.48 5.57 -0.51
CA ILE A 115 1.31 5.49 -1.70
C ILE A 115 0.41 5.20 -2.91
N ASP A 116 0.75 5.80 -4.04
CA ASP A 116 0.05 5.68 -5.32
C ASP A 116 1.03 5.19 -6.40
N GLY A 117 0.50 4.68 -7.52
CA GLY A 117 1.27 4.21 -8.67
C GLY A 117 2.03 2.89 -8.46
N VAL A 118 1.65 2.11 -7.44
CA VAL A 118 2.24 0.79 -7.14
C VAL A 118 1.44 -0.32 -7.84
N ILE A 119 0.12 -0.17 -7.92
CA ILE A 119 -0.79 -1.14 -8.51
C ILE A 119 -1.24 -0.63 -9.89
N PHE A 120 -0.73 -1.27 -10.93
CA PHE A 120 -1.15 -0.98 -12.30
C PHE A 120 -2.45 -1.72 -12.61
N ALA A 121 -3.55 -0.98 -12.77
CA ALA A 121 -4.83 -1.50 -13.18
C ALA A 121 -5.08 -1.18 -14.67
N ASP A 122 -4.49 -1.96 -15.57
CA ASP A 122 -4.74 -1.86 -17.02
C ASP A 122 -5.24 -3.21 -17.56
N GLY A 123 -6.55 -3.32 -17.73
CA GLY A 123 -7.24 -4.51 -18.25
C GLY A 123 -7.31 -5.69 -17.26
N GLU A 124 -7.57 -6.89 -17.79
CA GLU A 124 -7.56 -8.14 -17.01
C GLU A 124 -6.13 -8.62 -16.78
N LYS A 125 -5.47 -8.13 -15.74
CA LYS A 125 -4.11 -8.57 -15.39
C LYS A 125 -3.96 -8.82 -13.89
N ALA A 126 -3.18 -9.84 -13.58
CA ALA A 126 -2.63 -10.02 -12.24
C ALA A 126 -1.57 -8.95 -12.03
N SER A 127 -1.79 -8.10 -11.03
CA SER A 127 -0.86 -7.05 -10.63
C SER A 127 -0.13 -7.55 -9.39
N PHE A 128 1.18 -7.81 -9.57
CA PHE A 128 2.11 -7.97 -8.48
C PHE A 128 2.73 -6.62 -8.18
N ALA A 129 2.24 -6.00 -7.11
CA ALA A 129 2.68 -4.69 -6.66
C ALA A 129 3.69 -4.85 -5.52
N HIS A 130 4.73 -4.01 -5.53
CA HIS A 130 5.71 -3.95 -4.45
C HIS A 130 6.02 -2.49 -4.10
N ALA A 131 5.83 -2.14 -2.84
CA ALA A 131 6.19 -0.84 -2.29
C ALA A 131 7.27 -1.02 -1.23
N SER A 132 8.38 -0.29 -1.35
CA SER A 132 9.38 -0.24 -0.28
C SER A 132 8.82 0.52 0.94
N LEU A 133 9.12 0.02 2.14
CA LEU A 133 8.73 0.66 3.41
C LEU A 133 9.81 1.66 3.86
N LEU A 134 10.18 2.55 2.95
CA LEU A 134 11.15 3.64 3.12
C LEU A 134 10.53 4.98 2.70
N GLU A 135 11.02 6.08 3.29
CA GLU A 135 10.67 7.47 2.93
C GLU A 135 10.87 7.79 1.45
N SER A 136 11.90 7.21 0.84
CA SER A 136 12.24 7.41 -0.56
C SER A 136 11.28 6.74 -1.54
N ALA A 137 10.37 5.89 -1.07
CA ALA A 137 9.43 5.16 -1.91
C ALA A 137 8.23 5.99 -2.39
N GLY A 138 8.12 7.26 -1.99
CA GLY A 138 7.04 8.15 -2.43
C GLY A 138 5.77 8.09 -1.59
N TRP A 139 5.85 7.63 -0.33
CA TRP A 139 4.73 7.73 0.60
C TRP A 139 4.43 9.18 0.96
N THR A 140 3.16 9.47 1.17
CA THR A 140 2.63 10.80 1.52
C THR A 140 1.80 10.73 2.78
N VAL A 141 1.76 11.83 3.54
CA VAL A 141 0.87 11.95 4.71
C VAL A 141 -0.52 12.33 4.23
N LEU A 142 -1.53 11.53 4.62
CA LEU A 142 -2.93 11.74 4.23
C LEU A 142 -3.74 12.50 5.29
N GLY A 143 -3.21 12.63 6.52
CA GLY A 143 -3.87 13.28 7.64
C GLY A 143 -4.11 12.34 8.83
N PRO A 144 -5.09 12.65 9.70
CA PRO A 144 -5.41 11.86 10.88
C PRO A 144 -5.83 10.41 10.56
N ALA A 145 -5.66 9.52 11.55
CA ALA A 145 -6.11 8.13 11.38
C ALA A 145 -7.65 8.06 11.33
N GLY A 146 -8.18 7.24 10.42
CA GLY A 146 -9.62 7.01 10.31
C GLY A 146 -10.42 8.14 9.68
N THR A 147 -9.80 9.29 9.33
CA THR A 147 -10.45 10.34 8.52
C THR A 147 -10.36 10.06 7.02
N PHE A 148 -9.85 8.90 6.63
CA PHE A 148 -9.81 8.47 5.25
C PHE A 148 -11.24 8.22 4.73
N SER A 149 -11.69 9.06 3.80
CA SER A 149 -12.74 8.71 2.86
C SER A 149 -12.15 8.65 1.46
N ALA A 150 -12.48 7.60 0.71
CA ALA A 150 -12.07 7.43 -0.68
C ALA A 150 -12.40 8.64 -1.57
N THR A 151 -13.44 9.41 -1.22
CA THR A 151 -13.85 10.66 -1.86
C THR A 151 -12.82 11.79 -1.75
N THR A 152 -11.97 11.79 -0.72
CA THR A 152 -11.16 12.97 -0.33
C THR A 152 -9.75 12.97 -0.91
N CYS A 153 -9.28 11.87 -1.48
CA CYS A 153 -7.89 11.78 -1.94
C CYS A 153 -7.60 12.51 -3.25
N SER A 154 -8.62 12.76 -4.08
CA SER A 154 -8.47 13.53 -5.32
C SER A 154 -7.89 14.94 -5.10
N SER A 155 -8.01 15.51 -3.90
CA SER A 155 -7.57 16.88 -3.61
C SER A 155 -6.27 16.99 -2.80
N VAL A 156 -5.82 15.91 -2.15
CA VAL A 156 -4.74 16.03 -1.15
C VAL A 156 -3.37 16.03 -1.83
N CYS A 157 -3.10 15.15 -2.79
CA CYS A 157 -1.85 15.16 -3.58
C CYS A 157 -2.15 15.42 -5.05
N GLY A 158 -2.70 16.60 -5.35
CA GLY A 158 -3.19 16.92 -6.69
C GLY A 158 -2.10 16.90 -7.77
N ASP A 159 -2.45 16.32 -8.92
CA ASP A 159 -1.87 16.63 -10.23
C ASP A 159 -1.74 18.15 -10.39
N ALA A 160 -0.58 18.60 -10.83
CA ALA A 160 -0.28 20.00 -11.04
C ALA A 160 -1.17 20.61 -12.16
N ALA A 161 -2.38 21.07 -11.88
CA ALA A 161 -3.15 21.88 -12.82
C ALA A 161 -4.24 22.76 -12.21
N VAL A 162 -3.97 24.07 -12.22
CA VAL A 162 -4.89 25.18 -12.54
C VAL A 162 -6.09 25.40 -11.61
N GLY A 163 -5.89 26.14 -10.52
CA GLY A 163 -6.99 26.89 -9.89
C GLY A 163 -6.85 27.27 -8.42
N GLY A 164 -6.09 28.34 -8.12
CA GLY A 164 -6.37 29.35 -7.08
C GLY A 164 -6.67 29.01 -5.60
N GLY A 165 -6.82 27.75 -5.19
CA GLY A 165 -6.95 27.34 -3.79
C GLY A 165 -5.58 27.08 -3.17
N GLN A 166 -5.37 27.45 -1.91
CA GLN A 166 -4.14 27.10 -1.20
C GLN A 166 -4.03 25.58 -1.12
N GLN A 167 -3.16 25.04 -1.96
CA GLN A 167 -2.79 23.64 -2.01
C GLN A 167 -1.98 23.37 -0.73
N GLU A 168 -2.56 22.70 0.26
CA GLU A 168 -1.78 22.15 1.37
C GLU A 168 -0.85 21.11 0.75
N ALA A 169 0.42 21.47 0.58
CA ALA A 169 1.40 20.60 -0.05
C ALA A 169 1.46 19.27 0.73
N CYS A 170 1.28 18.14 0.04
CA CYS A 170 1.49 16.82 0.63
C CYS A 170 2.86 16.81 1.30
N GLN A 171 2.87 16.72 2.62
CA GLN A 171 4.13 16.68 3.35
C GLN A 171 4.84 15.38 3.01
N PRO A 172 6.11 15.43 2.59
CA PRO A 172 6.88 14.22 2.34
C PRO A 172 6.96 13.41 3.63
N MET A 173 6.77 12.10 3.50
CA MET A 173 6.88 11.20 4.63
C MET A 173 8.34 11.12 5.11
N THR A 174 8.56 11.14 6.43
CA THR A 174 9.90 10.96 7.03
C THR A 174 10.09 9.53 7.52
N GLY A 175 11.33 9.03 7.51
CA GLY A 175 11.62 7.67 7.99
C GLY A 175 11.11 7.42 9.42
N VAL A 176 11.21 8.42 10.30
CA VAL A 176 10.69 8.35 11.68
C VAL A 176 9.17 8.16 11.69
N LEU A 177 8.44 8.84 10.80
CA LEU A 177 6.99 8.71 10.71
C LEU A 177 6.58 7.32 10.19
N MET A 178 7.22 6.81 9.14
CA MET A 178 6.96 5.43 8.67
C MET A 178 7.24 4.41 9.76
N ALA A 179 8.40 4.50 10.44
CA ALA A 179 8.72 3.59 11.54
C ALA A 179 7.69 3.68 12.68
N SER A 180 7.20 4.88 12.99
CA SER A 180 6.16 5.10 14.00
C SER A 180 4.83 4.45 13.59
N VAL A 181 4.38 4.66 12.34
CA VAL A 181 3.20 4.00 11.78
C VAL A 181 3.32 2.48 11.87
N LEU A 182 4.45 1.91 11.45
CA LEU A 182 4.68 0.47 11.48
C LEU A 182 4.72 -0.09 12.92
N SER A 183 5.29 0.64 13.87
CA SER A 183 5.35 0.22 15.29
C SER A 183 3.97 0.05 15.95
N SER A 184 2.95 0.75 15.43
CA SER A 184 1.60 0.78 16.00
C SER A 184 0.52 0.69 14.91
N LEU A 185 0.84 -0.07 13.86
CA LEU A 185 0.00 -0.18 12.67
C LEU A 185 -1.38 -0.69 13.06
N SER A 186 -2.42 0.10 12.84
CA SER A 186 -3.82 -0.23 13.17
C SER A 186 -4.61 -0.63 11.93
N THR A 187 -4.22 -0.14 10.75
CA THR A 187 -4.95 -0.35 9.50
C THR A 187 -4.00 -0.53 8.33
N ILE A 188 -4.32 -1.50 7.46
CA ILE A 188 -3.81 -1.60 6.08
C ILE A 188 -5.03 -1.62 5.16
N LEU A 189 -5.09 -0.68 4.23
CA LEU A 189 -6.05 -0.66 3.12
C LEU A 189 -5.30 -0.88 1.81
N VAL A 190 -5.82 -1.78 0.98
CA VAL A 190 -5.35 -2.00 -0.40
C VAL A 190 -6.48 -1.65 -1.34
N ARG A 191 -6.20 -0.78 -2.29
CA ARG A 191 -7.17 -0.33 -3.28
C ARG A 191 -7.60 -1.49 -4.17
N GLY A 192 -8.91 -1.71 -4.22
CA GLY A 192 -9.55 -2.62 -5.16
C GLY A 192 -10.27 -1.87 -6.28
N GLY A 193 -10.82 -0.69 -6.01
CA GLY A 193 -11.60 0.04 -7.01
C GLY A 193 -10.81 1.13 -7.74
N TYR A 194 -10.68 1.01 -9.06
CA TYR A 194 -9.80 1.87 -9.89
C TYR A 194 -10.56 2.78 -10.83
N ALA A 195 -11.74 2.37 -11.28
CA ALA A 195 -12.49 3.09 -12.29
C ALA A 195 -13.95 3.17 -11.93
N THR A 196 -14.63 4.22 -12.42
CA THR A 196 -16.08 4.24 -12.34
C THR A 196 -16.68 3.15 -13.22
N GLY A 197 -17.69 2.43 -12.74
CA GLY A 197 -18.36 1.39 -13.50
C GLY A 197 -18.11 -0.01 -12.94
N ARG A 198 -18.53 -1.03 -13.69
CA ARG A 198 -18.44 -2.41 -13.21
C ARG A 198 -17.02 -2.90 -13.22
N GLU A 199 -16.47 -3.14 -12.05
CA GLU A 199 -15.16 -3.72 -11.86
C GLU A 199 -15.24 -4.93 -10.93
N THR A 200 -14.34 -5.88 -11.15
CA THR A 200 -14.14 -7.00 -10.26
C THR A 200 -12.69 -7.02 -9.81
N SER A 201 -12.45 -7.24 -8.52
CA SER A 201 -11.11 -7.27 -7.95
C SER A 201 -10.94 -8.44 -7.00
N VAL A 202 -9.84 -9.17 -7.12
CA VAL A 202 -9.55 -10.36 -6.32
C VAL A 202 -8.20 -10.19 -5.62
N LEU A 203 -8.23 -9.88 -4.32
CA LEU A 203 -7.01 -9.82 -3.51
C LEU A 203 -6.61 -11.24 -3.10
N ARG A 204 -5.42 -11.69 -3.50
CA ARG A 204 -4.92 -13.06 -3.25
C ARG A 204 -3.84 -13.13 -2.19
N LYS A 205 -3.06 -12.06 -2.02
CA LYS A 205 -1.94 -12.07 -1.07
C LYS A 205 -1.53 -10.66 -0.69
N LEU A 206 -1.19 -10.48 0.59
CA LEU A 206 -0.50 -9.31 1.10
C LEU A 206 0.63 -9.75 2.02
N VAL A 207 1.85 -9.26 1.78
CA VAL A 207 3.04 -9.63 2.58
C VAL A 207 3.82 -8.38 2.94
N LEU A 208 4.20 -8.26 4.21
CA LEU A 208 5.22 -7.35 4.66
C LEU A 208 6.50 -8.16 4.94
N THR A 209 7.63 -7.67 4.44
CA THR A 209 8.95 -8.25 4.68
C THR A 209 9.80 -7.28 5.50
N GLU A 210 10.74 -7.82 6.27
CA GLU A 210 11.82 -7.07 6.89
C GLU A 210 12.91 -6.77 5.84
N PRO A 211 13.77 -5.76 6.05
CA PRO A 211 14.92 -5.55 5.20
C PRO A 211 15.94 -6.68 5.35
N ASP A 212 16.73 -6.94 4.32
CA ASP A 212 17.83 -7.92 4.38
C ASP A 212 18.93 -7.51 5.39
N ALA A 213 18.99 -6.23 5.74
CA ALA A 213 19.87 -5.68 6.77
C ALA A 213 19.13 -4.62 7.61
N PRO A 214 19.33 -4.55 8.94
CA PRO A 214 18.66 -3.57 9.80
C PRO A 214 18.81 -2.14 9.25
N GLN A 215 17.69 -1.49 8.98
CA GLN A 215 17.65 -0.09 8.59
C GLN A 215 17.29 0.75 9.81
N MET A 216 18.03 1.83 10.05
CA MET A 216 17.63 2.85 11.02
C MET A 216 16.99 4.00 10.26
N PRO A 217 15.89 4.59 10.78
CA PRO A 217 15.34 5.80 10.20
C PRO A 217 16.42 6.87 10.10
N SER A 218 16.52 7.54 8.96
CA SER A 218 17.38 8.71 8.83
C SER A 218 16.96 9.74 9.88
N MET A 219 17.80 9.95 10.89
CA MET A 219 17.66 11.08 11.79
C MET A 219 18.34 12.25 11.12
N GLU A 220 17.61 12.93 10.22
CA GLU A 220 18.10 14.22 9.73
C GLU A 220 18.39 15.11 10.96
N PRO A 221 19.57 15.75 11.02
CA PRO A 221 19.91 16.61 12.14
C PRO A 221 18.86 17.72 12.22
N TYR A 222 18.08 17.71 13.30
CA TYR A 222 17.09 18.72 13.58
C TYR A 222 17.81 20.06 13.76
N HIS A 223 17.93 20.83 12.68
CA HIS A 223 18.43 22.19 12.72
C HIS A 223 17.38 23.03 13.43
N ARG A 224 17.59 23.30 14.73
CA ARG A 224 16.85 24.36 15.43
C ARG A 224 17.32 25.69 14.85
N GLU A 225 16.40 26.40 14.20
CA GLU A 225 16.52 27.84 13.95
C GLU A 225 16.29 28.64 15.24
#